data_AF-A0A9E3CF86-F1
#
_entry.id   AF-A0A9E3CF86-F1
#
_cell.length_a   1.000
_cell.length_b   1.000
_cell.length_c   1.000
_cell.angle_alpha   90.00
_cell.angle_beta   90.00
_cell.angle_gamma   90.00
#
_symmetry.space_group_name_H-M   'P 1'
#
loop_
_entity.id
_entity.type
_entity.pdbx_description
1 polymer ?
#
loop_
_entity_poly.entity_id
_entity_poly.type
_entity_poly.pdbx_seq_one_letter_code
_entity_poly.pdbx_strand_id
1 'polypeptide(L)'
;VPTLPVLLMQRANRQEDADLLAALAGDLSGDAALADVIRKLRAHPVMDEAREVTAKWASDAMESLNPLPNSPAKSALQALCTFVVTRSV
;
A
#
# COMPACT_ATOMS: atom_id res chain seq x y z
N VAL A 1 -4.98 -8.22 12.55
CA VAL A 1 -4.84 -6.74 12.58
C VAL A 1 -5.01 -6.19 11.17
N PRO A 2 -5.83 -5.15 10.95
CA PRO A 2 -6.00 -4.54 9.64
C PRO A 2 -4.71 -3.82 9.18
N THR A 3 -4.39 -3.92 7.89
CA THR A 3 -3.26 -3.21 7.26
C THR A 3 -3.75 -2.01 6.45
N LEU A 4 -2.84 -1.20 5.91
CA LEU A 4 -3.14 0.09 5.27
C LEU A 4 -4.32 0.05 4.27
N PRO A 5 -4.42 -0.89 3.30
CA PRO A 5 -5.56 -0.91 2.38
C PRO A 5 -6.90 -1.06 3.10
N VAL A 6 -6.97 -1.89 4.15
CA VAL A 6 -8.20 -2.10 4.94
C VAL A 6 -8.52 -0.86 5.77
N LEU A 7 -7.50 -0.24 6.37
CA LEU A 7 -7.68 1.01 7.13
C LEU A 7 -8.18 2.17 6.24
N LEU A 8 -7.72 2.24 4.99
CA LEU A 8 -8.19 3.23 4.02
C LEU A 8 -9.66 3.01 3.63
N MET A 9 -10.07 1.77 3.33
CA MET A 9 -11.49 1.43 3.07
C MET A 9 -12.37 1.78 4.29
N GLN A 10 -11.96 1.38 5.49
CA GLN A 10 -12.69 1.70 6.72
C GLN A 10 -12.83 3.21 6.94
N ARG A 11 -11.79 3.99 6.62
CA ARG A 11 -11.83 5.45 6.71
C ARG A 11 -12.72 6.08 5.65
N ALA A 12 -12.71 5.56 4.42
CA ALA A 12 -13.52 6.07 3.33
C ALA A 12 -15.02 5.82 3.56
N ASN A 13 -15.36 4.73 4.26
CA ASN A 13 -16.72 4.39 4.70
C ASN A 13 -17.72 4.42 3.53
N ARG A 14 -17.33 3.86 2.38
CA ARG A 14 -18.18 3.76 1.19
C ARG A 14 -19.09 2.55 1.32
N GLN A 15 -20.34 2.68 0.89
CA GLN A 15 -21.31 1.59 0.96
C GLN A 15 -20.88 0.38 0.10
N GLU A 16 -20.24 0.63 -1.03
CA GLU A 16 -19.69 -0.40 -1.93
C GLU A 16 -18.55 -1.23 -1.32
N ASP A 17 -17.84 -0.70 -0.32
CA ASP A 17 -16.73 -1.39 0.35
C ASP A 17 -17.24 -2.38 1.41
N ALA A 18 -18.52 -2.29 1.81
CA ALA A 18 -19.09 -2.99 2.96
C ALA A 18 -18.99 -4.52 2.84
N ASP A 19 -19.30 -5.07 1.67
CA ASP A 19 -19.25 -6.53 1.42
C ASP A 19 -17.82 -7.06 1.48
N LEU A 20 -16.86 -6.31 0.93
CA LEU A 20 -15.45 -6.68 0.96
C LEU A 20 -14.89 -6.58 2.38
N LEU A 21 -15.24 -5.53 3.13
CA LEU A 21 -14.87 -5.38 4.53
C LEU A 21 -15.43 -6.49 5.41
N ALA A 22 -16.69 -6.89 5.19
CA ALA A 22 -17.31 -8.01 5.88
C ALA A 22 -16.60 -9.33 5.56
N ALA A 23 -16.27 -9.58 4.29
CA ALA A 23 -15.53 -10.76 3.88
C ALA A 23 -14.11 -10.82 4.47
N LEU A 24 -13.42 -9.68 4.55
CA LEU A 24 -12.09 -9.56 5.19
C LEU A 24 -12.12 -9.79 6.70
N ALA A 25 -13.26 -9.54 7.36
CA ALA A 25 -13.47 -9.78 8.78
C ALA A 25 -14.02 -11.19 9.09
N GLY A 26 -14.40 -11.95 8.05
CA GLY A 26 -14.94 -13.31 8.17
C GLY A 26 -13.88 -14.39 8.35
N ASP A 27 -14.32 -15.65 8.26
CA ASP A 27 -13.43 -16.81 8.28
C ASP A 27 -12.71 -16.97 6.92
N LEU A 28 -11.38 -16.87 6.96
CA LEU A 28 -10.48 -17.01 5.81
C LEU A 28 -9.56 -18.22 5.94
N SER A 29 -9.90 -19.19 6.80
CA SER A 29 -9.10 -20.40 7.02
C SER A 29 -9.05 -21.34 5.81
N GLY A 30 -10.04 -21.28 4.93
CA GLY A 30 -10.09 -22.07 3.70
C GLY A 30 -9.45 -21.36 2.50
N ASP A 31 -8.60 -22.08 1.76
CA ASP A 31 -7.87 -21.55 0.60
C ASP A 31 -8.78 -20.91 -0.47
N ALA A 32 -9.94 -21.51 -0.74
CA ALA A 32 -10.88 -20.98 -1.73
C ALA A 32 -11.48 -19.62 -1.30
N ALA A 33 -11.86 -19.50 -0.01
CA ALA A 33 -12.38 -18.25 0.54
C ALA A 33 -11.30 -17.17 0.56
N LEU A 34 -10.09 -17.53 1.03
CA LEU A 34 -8.94 -16.63 1.04
C LEU A 34 -8.58 -16.13 -0.37
N ALA A 35 -8.52 -17.02 -1.35
CA ALA A 35 -8.20 -16.68 -2.74
C ALA A 35 -9.24 -15.73 -3.35
N ASP A 36 -10.53 -15.95 -3.08
CA ASP A 36 -11.60 -15.07 -3.56
C ASP A 36 -11.48 -13.65 -2.99
N VAL A 37 -11.27 -13.54 -1.68
CA VAL A 37 -11.13 -12.25 -1.01
C VAL A 37 -9.86 -11.52 -1.45
N ILE A 38 -8.72 -12.22 -1.58
CA ILE A 38 -7.49 -11.62 -2.11
C ILE A 38 -7.69 -11.12 -3.54
N ARG A 39 -8.37 -11.90 -4.40
CA ARG A 39 -8.66 -11.50 -5.77
C ARG A 39 -9.49 -10.22 -5.83
N LYS A 40 -10.54 -10.13 -5.01
CA LYS A 40 -11.38 -8.93 -4.90
C LYS A 40 -10.59 -7.74 -4.38
N LEU A 41 -9.81 -7.92 -3.31
CA LEU A 41 -8.99 -6.86 -2.72
C LEU A 41 -7.95 -6.33 -3.73
N ARG A 42 -7.29 -7.21 -4.48
CA ARG A 42 -6.29 -6.78 -5.49
C ARG A 42 -6.88 -5.94 -6.62
N ALA A 43 -8.13 -6.19 -6.99
CA ALA A 43 -8.84 -5.43 -8.01
C ALA A 43 -9.50 -4.15 -7.46
N HIS A 44 -9.51 -3.97 -6.14
CA HIS A 44 -10.18 -2.85 -5.50
C HIS A 44 -9.37 -1.54 -5.66
N PRO A 45 -10.03 -0.39 -5.92
CA PRO A 45 -9.36 0.91 -6.07
C PRO A 45 -8.49 1.33 -4.87
N VAL A 46 -8.80 0.83 -3.67
CA VAL A 46 -8.00 1.12 -2.47
C VAL A 46 -6.54 0.66 -2.59
N MET A 47 -6.25 -0.31 -3.46
CA MET A 47 -4.86 -0.72 -3.72
C MET A 47 -4.05 0.40 -4.36
N ASP A 48 -4.67 1.20 -5.22
CA ASP A 48 -4.04 2.38 -5.81
C ASP A 48 -3.87 3.48 -4.75
N GLU A 49 -4.88 3.71 -3.91
CA GLU A 49 -4.76 4.63 -2.77
C GLU A 49 -3.60 4.25 -1.83
N ALA A 50 -3.43 2.95 -1.55
CA ALA A 50 -2.31 2.46 -0.74
C ALA A 50 -0.94 2.61 -1.43
N ARG A 51 -0.88 2.45 -2.77
CA ARG A 51 0.33 2.72 -3.56
C ARG A 51 0.67 4.21 -3.54
N GLU A 52 -0.32 5.10 -3.64
CA GLU A 52 -0.11 6.55 -3.55
C GLU A 52 0.47 6.95 -2.19
N VAL A 53 -0.03 6.38 -1.09
CA VAL A 53 0.55 6.60 0.25
C VAL A 53 2.02 6.15 0.27
N THR A 54 2.34 5.00 -0.33
CA THR A 54 3.73 4.50 -0.41
C THR A 54 4.62 5.43 -1.25
N ALA A 55 4.11 5.91 -2.39
CA ALA A 55 4.82 6.84 -3.26
C ALA A 55 5.07 8.19 -2.56
N LYS A 56 4.10 8.68 -1.78
CA LYS A 56 4.25 9.90 -0.98
C LYS A 56 5.40 9.76 0.03
N TRP A 57 5.44 8.66 0.78
CA TRP A 57 6.53 8.43 1.73
C TRP A 57 7.91 8.38 1.06
N ALA A 58 8.00 7.81 -0.14
CA ALA A 58 9.25 7.80 -0.90
C ALA A 58 9.64 9.22 -1.38
N SER A 59 8.67 10.03 -1.80
CA SER A 59 8.90 11.44 -2.14
C SER A 59 9.42 12.22 -0.94
N ASP A 60 8.75 12.13 0.20
CA ASP A 60 9.12 12.82 1.44
C ASP A 60 10.54 12.41 1.90
N ALA A 61 10.88 11.12 1.74
CA ALA A 61 12.22 10.62 2.03
C ALA A 61 13.28 11.21 1.07
N MET A 62 12.99 11.31 -0.23
CA MET A 62 13.90 11.94 -1.19
C MET A 62 14.11 13.42 -0.88
N GLU A 63 13.05 14.15 -0.54
CA GLU A 63 13.13 15.55 -0.13
C GLU A 63 14.02 15.74 1.10
N SER A 64 13.93 14.84 2.06
CA SER A 64 14.74 14.85 3.28
C SER A 64 16.24 14.69 3.00
N LEU A 65 16.63 14.12 1.87
CA LEU A 65 18.02 13.97 1.45
C LEU A 65 18.58 15.23 0.77
N ASN A 66 17.73 16.17 0.33
CA ASN A 66 18.15 17.35 -0.43
C ASN A 66 19.25 18.18 0.26
N PRO A 67 19.18 18.46 1.57
CA PRO A 67 20.19 19.27 2.27
C PRO A 67 21.57 18.60 2.38
N LEU A 68 21.66 17.28 2.18
CA LEU A 68 22.91 16.54 2.31
C LEU A 68 23.85 16.82 1.13
N PRO A 69 25.18 16.88 1.34
CA PRO A 69 26.13 17.02 0.26
C PRO A 69 26.09 15.81 -0.69
N ASN A 70 26.46 16.04 -1.95
CA ASN A 70 26.53 14.98 -2.95
C ASN A 70 27.60 13.96 -2.55
N SER A 71 27.19 12.69 -2.46
CA SER A 71 28.07 11.58 -2.11
C SER A 71 27.50 10.27 -2.65
N PRO A 72 28.33 9.22 -2.82
CA PRO A 72 27.84 7.90 -3.19
C PRO A 72 26.74 7.36 -2.25
N ALA A 73 26.84 7.68 -0.95
CA ALA A 73 25.84 7.28 0.04
C ALA A 73 24.48 7.98 -0.20
N LYS A 74 24.48 9.30 -0.49
CA LYS A 74 23.25 10.03 -0.84
C LYS A 74 22.59 9.42 -2.09
N SER A 75 23.38 9.14 -3.13
CA SER A 75 22.87 8.52 -4.35
C SER A 75 22.28 7.12 -4.11
N ALA A 76 22.91 6.31 -3.26
CA ALA A 76 22.41 4.99 -2.90
C ALA A 76 21.06 5.06 -2.16
N LEU A 77 20.90 6.01 -1.24
CA LEU A 77 19.63 6.22 -0.53
C LEU A 77 18.51 6.70 -1.48
N GLN A 78 18.82 7.60 -2.42
CA GLN A 78 17.87 8.02 -3.45
C GLN A 78 17.42 6.86 -4.36
N ALA A 79 18.36 6.01 -4.77
CA ALA A 79 18.06 4.80 -5.55
C ALA A 79 17.18 3.83 -4.76
N LEU A 80 17.43 3.67 -3.46
CA LEU A 80 16.61 2.84 -2.57
C LEU A 80 15.17 3.36 -2.47
N CYS A 81 14.96 4.68 -2.30
CA CYS A 81 13.61 5.27 -2.27
C CYS A 81 12.84 4.97 -3.55
N THR A 82 13.50 5.07 -4.71
CA THR A 82 12.90 4.75 -6.01
C THR A 82 12.57 3.25 -6.10
N PHE A 83 13.50 2.39 -5.71
CA PHE A 83 13.35 0.94 -5.79
C PHE A 83 12.20 0.41 -4.93
N VAL A 84 11.99 0.94 -3.73
CA VAL A 84 10.92 0.47 -2.82
C VAL A 84 9.53 0.63 -3.45
N VAL A 85 9.29 1.71 -4.20
CA VAL A 85 7.98 1.98 -4.82
C VAL A 85 7.77 1.14 -6.08
N THR A 86 8.83 0.82 -6.83
CA THR A 86 8.72 0.07 -8.10
C THR A 86 8.58 -1.44 -7.93
N ARG A 87 8.73 -1.98 -6.71
CA ARG A 87 8.53 -3.43 -6.43
C ARG A 87 7.06 -3.86 -6.38
N SER A 88 6.12 -2.93 -6.35
CA SER A 88 4.68 -3.21 -6.09
C SER A 88 3.84 -3.48 -7.34
N VAL A 89 4.48 -3.79 -8.47
CA VAL A 89 3.85 -4.28 -9.71
C VAL A 89 3.72 -5.79 -9.74
#